data_AF-A0A7J4LAJ6-F1
#
_entry.id   AF-A0A7J4LAJ6-F1
#
_cell.length_a   1.000
_cell.length_b   1.000
_cell.length_c   1.000
_cell.angle_alpha   90.00
_cell.angle_beta   90.00
_cell.angle_gamma   90.00
#
_symmetry.space_group_name_H-M   'P 1'
#
loop_
_entity.id
_entity.type
_entity.pdbx_description
1 polymer ?
#
loop_
_entity_poly.entity_id
_entity_poly.type
_entity_poly.pdbx_seq_one_letter_code
_entity_poly.pdbx_strand_id
1 'polypeptide(L)'
;MMMSMKMMNDDEHIWEVGKARMIVRDGKVVSVSDPLIKLCPIHYAIIGEERMSSESIRQAMELKIKIYGLCTPGRLIENNSIAMGYGASETLATALSNKLIDCSVIVSDGAGTVITDKPEIVQGVGMMMSGL
;
A
#
# COMPACT_ATOMS: atom_id res chain seq x y z
N MET A 1 0.65 10.70 -41.80
CA MET A 1 0.79 11.48 -40.56
C MET A 1 0.23 10.63 -39.41
N MET A 2 0.98 9.61 -38.99
CA MET A 2 0.60 8.77 -37.85
C MET A 2 0.86 9.60 -36.59
N MET A 3 -0.20 10.14 -36.00
CA MET A 3 -0.13 10.67 -34.65
C MET A 3 0.30 9.53 -33.75
N SER A 4 1.49 9.72 -33.14
CA SER A 4 2.08 8.88 -32.12
C SER A 4 1.01 8.51 -31.09
N MET A 5 0.53 7.28 -31.15
CA MET A 5 -0.17 6.64 -30.04
C MET A 5 0.91 6.42 -29.00
N LYS A 6 1.15 7.46 -28.20
CA LYS A 6 2.02 7.45 -27.04
C LYS A 6 1.67 6.19 -26.28
N MET A 7 2.59 5.22 -26.24
CA MET A 7 2.34 3.96 -25.52
C MET A 7 1.82 4.36 -24.14
N MET A 8 0.61 3.90 -23.84
CA MET A 8 0.08 3.97 -22.49
C MET A 8 1.15 3.25 -21.66
N ASN A 9 1.80 3.96 -20.74
CA ASN A 9 2.82 3.33 -19.91
C ASN A 9 2.07 2.24 -19.13
N ASP A 10 2.32 0.96 -19.42
CA ASP A 10 1.54 -0.16 -18.86
C ASP A 10 1.63 -0.22 -17.32
N ASP A 11 2.58 0.50 -16.73
CA ASP A 11 2.82 0.62 -15.29
C ASP A 11 2.54 2.05 -14.80
N GLU A 12 1.25 2.45 -14.77
CA GLU A 12 0.79 3.69 -14.14
C GLU A 12 -0.18 3.38 -12.99
N HIS A 13 0.16 3.85 -11.79
CA HIS A 13 -0.65 3.70 -10.58
C HIS A 13 -1.08 5.07 -10.07
N ILE A 14 -2.38 5.26 -9.87
CA ILE A 14 -2.95 6.51 -9.36
C ILE A 14 -3.45 6.26 -7.95
N TRP A 15 -2.91 7.00 -6.99
CA TRP A 15 -3.20 6.87 -5.57
C TRP A 15 -3.86 8.13 -5.03
N GLU A 16 -4.68 7.95 -3.98
CA GLU A 16 -5.17 9.04 -3.16
C GLU A 16 -4.73 8.85 -1.71
N VAL A 17 -3.96 9.79 -1.17
CA VAL A 17 -3.49 9.78 0.22
C VAL A 17 -3.76 11.15 0.83
N GLY A 18 -4.53 11.23 1.92
CA GLY A 18 -4.83 12.54 2.52
C GLY A 18 -5.61 13.49 1.59
N LYS A 19 -6.37 12.94 0.62
CA LYS A 19 -7.00 13.67 -0.51
C LYS A 19 -6.00 14.33 -1.48
N ALA A 20 -4.71 14.01 -1.39
CA ALA A 20 -3.74 14.30 -2.44
C ALA A 20 -3.77 13.19 -3.49
N ARG A 21 -3.82 13.59 -4.77
CA ARG A 21 -3.63 12.69 -5.90
C ARG A 21 -2.15 12.50 -6.15
N MET A 22 -1.72 11.24 -6.23
CA MET A 22 -0.36 10.86 -6.53
C MET A 22 -0.31 9.93 -7.74
N ILE A 23 0.73 10.07 -8.56
CA ILE A 23 0.97 9.21 -9.72
C ILE A 23 2.33 8.54 -9.53
N VAL A 24 2.36 7.21 -9.62
CA VAL A 24 3.57 6.39 -9.66
C VAL A 24 3.68 5.76 -11.04
N ARG A 25 4.85 5.85 -11.67
CA ARG A 25 5.16 5.16 -12.93
C ARG A 25 6.49 4.45 -12.83
N ASP A 26 6.57 3.21 -13.29
CA ASP A 26 7.81 2.42 -13.30
C ASP A 26 8.49 2.39 -11.91
N GLY A 27 7.68 2.20 -10.86
CA GLY A 27 8.15 2.25 -9.47
C GLY A 27 8.71 3.62 -9.01
N LYS A 28 8.32 4.73 -9.63
CA LYS A 28 8.80 6.08 -9.26
C LYS A 28 7.64 7.05 -9.08
N VAL A 29 7.68 7.84 -8.02
CA VAL A 29 6.66 8.89 -7.78
C VAL A 29 6.88 10.04 -8.77
N VAL A 30 5.93 10.23 -9.69
CA VAL A 30 6.01 11.26 -10.74
C VAL A 30 5.41 12.58 -10.28
N SER A 31 4.28 12.54 -9.58
CA SER A 31 3.58 13.74 -9.11
C SER A 31 2.82 13.47 -7.83
N VAL A 32 2.72 14.47 -6.96
CA VAL A 32 1.87 14.48 -5.76
C VAL A 32 1.22 15.86 -5.68
N SER A 33 -0.11 15.92 -5.59
CA SER A 33 -0.83 17.18 -5.36
C SER A 33 -0.86 17.53 -3.87
N ASP A 34 -1.27 18.75 -3.55
CA ASP A 34 -1.42 19.14 -2.14
C ASP A 34 -2.54 18.34 -1.45
N PRO A 35 -2.29 17.84 -0.23
CA PRO A 35 -3.33 17.16 0.54
C PRO A 35 -4.30 18.15 1.16
N LEU A 36 -5.59 17.78 1.20
CA LEU A 36 -6.60 18.51 1.97
C LEU A 36 -6.53 18.14 3.46
N ILE A 37 -6.18 16.90 3.77
CA ILE A 37 -5.95 16.45 5.14
C ILE A 37 -4.59 17.00 5.60
N LYS A 38 -4.59 17.72 6.72
CA LYS A 38 -3.36 18.34 7.27
C LYS A 38 -2.70 17.53 8.37
N LEU A 39 -3.44 16.64 9.03
CA LEU A 39 -2.93 15.83 10.14
C LEU A 39 -3.56 14.44 10.08
N CYS A 40 -2.71 13.42 10.13
CA CYS A 40 -3.11 12.02 10.18
C CYS A 40 -2.20 11.30 11.19
N PRO A 41 -2.75 10.77 12.31
CA PRO A 41 -1.94 10.08 13.32
C PRO A 41 -1.17 8.88 12.78
N ILE A 42 -1.75 8.14 11.83
CA ILE A 42 -1.09 7.00 11.18
C ILE A 42 0.09 7.47 10.32
N HIS A 43 -0.09 8.56 9.55
CA HIS A 43 0.98 9.13 8.74
C HIS A 43 2.13 9.63 9.62
N TYR A 44 1.81 10.31 10.73
CA TYR A 44 2.79 10.74 11.72
C TYR A 44 3.54 9.53 12.32
N ALA A 45 2.84 8.46 12.68
CA ALA A 45 3.48 7.25 13.22
C ALA A 45 4.46 6.58 12.23
N ILE A 46 4.21 6.71 10.92
CA ILE A 46 5.05 6.11 9.87
C ILE A 46 6.21 7.03 9.48
N ILE A 47 5.98 8.34 9.35
CA ILE A 47 6.93 9.30 8.75
C ILE A 47 7.57 10.22 9.79
N GLY A 48 6.98 10.36 10.97
CA GLY A 48 7.44 11.27 12.03
C GLY A 48 7.06 12.73 11.80
N GLU A 49 6.32 13.04 10.73
CA GLU A 49 5.92 14.40 10.37
C GLU A 49 4.48 14.71 10.80
N GLU A 50 4.31 15.69 11.69
CA GLU A 50 2.98 16.02 12.26
C GLU A 50 2.01 16.55 11.20
N ARG A 51 2.53 17.28 10.21
CA ARG A 51 1.74 17.86 9.13
C ARG A 51 1.93 17.08 7.83
N MET A 52 0.80 16.70 7.23
CA MET A 52 0.79 16.11 5.90
C MET A 52 1.06 17.18 4.84
N SER A 53 1.99 16.87 3.94
CA SER A 53 2.38 17.69 2.79
C SER A 53 2.60 16.79 1.59
N SER A 54 2.66 17.38 0.39
CA SER A 54 2.99 16.67 -0.85
C SER A 54 4.33 15.94 -0.74
N GLU A 55 5.27 16.53 0.00
CA GLU A 55 6.60 15.97 0.23
C GLU A 55 6.56 14.80 1.22
N SER A 56 5.85 14.92 2.35
CA SER A 56 5.77 13.81 3.31
C SER A 56 4.98 12.62 2.75
N ILE A 57 4.01 12.86 1.86
CA ILE A 57 3.31 11.81 1.09
C ILE A 57 4.24 11.15 0.07
N ARG A 58 5.02 11.94 -0.68
CA ARG A 58 6.03 11.43 -1.61
C ARG A 58 7.01 10.52 -0.89
N GLN A 59 7.59 10.99 0.21
CA GLN A 59 8.55 10.22 1.01
C GLN A 59 7.94 8.92 1.54
N ALA A 60 6.69 8.96 2.00
CA ALA A 60 5.99 7.75 2.44
C ALA A 60 5.85 6.71 1.33
N MET A 61 5.48 7.14 0.13
CA MET A 61 5.36 6.23 -1.02
C MET A 61 6.72 5.73 -1.50
N GLU A 62 7.73 6.59 -1.60
CA GLU A 62 9.10 6.19 -1.98
C GLU A 62 9.70 5.19 -0.99
N LEU A 63 9.44 5.35 0.31
CA LEU A 63 9.81 4.38 1.33
C LEU A 63 9.12 3.03 1.11
N LYS A 64 7.80 3.05 0.83
CA LYS A 64 7.04 1.83 0.56
C LYS A 64 7.53 1.10 -0.68
N ILE A 65 7.79 1.83 -1.78
CA ILE A 65 8.36 1.28 -3.00
C ILE A 65 9.73 0.66 -2.70
N LYS A 66 10.60 1.38 -1.98
CA LYS A 66 11.96 0.92 -1.67
C LYS A 66 11.99 -0.35 -0.81
N ILE A 67 11.15 -0.42 0.23
CA ILE A 67 11.18 -1.53 1.20
C ILE A 67 10.36 -2.72 0.70
N TYR A 68 9.21 -2.46 0.08
CA TYR A 68 8.22 -3.51 -0.22
C TYR A 68 8.03 -3.76 -1.70
N GLY A 69 8.73 -3.04 -2.58
CA GLY A 69 8.52 -3.14 -4.03
C GLY A 69 7.11 -2.73 -4.47
N LEU A 70 6.40 -1.93 -3.68
CA LEU A 70 5.04 -1.46 -4.00
C LEU A 70 5.02 -0.79 -5.39
N CYS A 71 3.96 -0.99 -6.17
CA CYS A 71 3.85 -0.51 -7.56
C CYS A 71 4.99 -1.02 -8.47
N THR A 72 5.54 -2.21 -8.21
CA THR A 72 6.50 -2.89 -9.09
C THR A 72 6.17 -4.39 -9.22
N PRO A 73 6.74 -5.10 -10.20
CA PRO A 73 6.65 -6.57 -10.26
C PRO A 73 7.28 -7.30 -9.07
N GLY A 74 8.19 -6.64 -8.33
CA GLY A 74 8.89 -7.20 -7.17
C GLY A 74 8.19 -6.96 -5.83
N ARG A 75 6.87 -6.66 -5.83
CA ARG A 75 6.14 -6.37 -4.59
C ARG A 75 6.13 -7.56 -3.64
N LEU A 76 6.34 -7.30 -2.34
CA LEU A 76 6.26 -8.30 -1.30
C LEU A 76 4.80 -8.57 -0.92
N ILE A 77 4.43 -9.84 -0.81
CA ILE A 77 3.10 -10.29 -0.37
C ILE A 77 3.11 -10.89 1.05
N GLU A 78 4.30 -11.11 1.61
CA GLU A 78 4.51 -11.64 2.97
C GLU A 78 5.11 -10.53 3.84
N ASN A 79 4.52 -10.31 5.03
CA ASN A 79 5.05 -9.38 6.02
C ASN A 79 4.74 -9.88 7.44
N ASN A 80 5.76 -9.93 8.30
CA ASN A 80 5.61 -10.33 9.71
C ASN A 80 5.31 -9.15 10.64
N SER A 81 5.33 -7.92 10.14
CA SER A 81 5.11 -6.73 10.97
C SER A 81 3.62 -6.46 11.13
N ILE A 82 3.22 -6.15 12.37
CA ILE A 82 1.89 -5.62 12.72
C ILE A 82 2.09 -4.13 12.99
N ALA A 83 1.68 -3.27 12.05
CA ALA A 83 1.86 -1.83 12.10
C ALA A 83 0.72 -1.13 12.85
N MET A 84 -0.45 -1.76 12.92
CA MET A 84 -1.60 -1.27 13.66
C MET A 84 -2.15 -2.38 14.56
N GLY A 85 -2.61 -2.02 15.76
CA GLY A 85 -3.25 -2.99 16.66
C GLY A 85 -4.70 -3.32 16.31
N TYR A 86 -5.17 -2.85 15.15
CA TYR A 86 -6.56 -2.93 14.73
C TYR A 86 -6.62 -2.97 13.20
N GLY A 87 -7.61 -3.69 12.66
CA GLY A 87 -7.83 -3.84 11.22
C GLY A 87 -8.31 -5.25 10.88
N ALA A 88 -8.86 -5.40 9.67
CA ALA A 88 -9.37 -6.69 9.22
C ALA A 88 -8.24 -7.72 9.07
N SER A 89 -7.14 -7.32 8.41
CA SER A 89 -5.95 -8.16 8.25
C SER A 89 -5.34 -8.55 9.59
N GLU A 90 -5.21 -7.60 10.51
CA GLU A 90 -4.66 -7.76 11.86
C GLU A 90 -5.49 -8.77 12.65
N THR A 91 -6.82 -8.65 12.58
CA THR A 91 -7.75 -9.57 13.23
C THR A 91 -7.60 -10.99 12.67
N LEU A 92 -7.59 -11.13 11.34
CA LEU A 92 -7.49 -12.43 10.67
C LEU A 92 -6.13 -13.08 10.89
N ALA A 93 -5.04 -12.33 10.80
CA ALA A 93 -3.69 -12.82 11.07
C ALA A 93 -3.52 -13.25 12.53
N THR A 94 -4.14 -12.52 13.47
CA THR A 94 -4.16 -12.89 14.89
C THR A 94 -4.97 -14.17 15.10
N ALA A 95 -6.13 -14.31 14.46
CA ALA A 95 -6.97 -15.50 14.55
C ALA A 95 -6.25 -16.75 13.99
N LEU A 96 -5.57 -16.62 12.85
CA LEU A 96 -4.72 -17.69 12.28
C LEU A 96 -3.56 -18.03 13.22
N SER A 97 -2.82 -17.03 13.70
CA SER A 97 -1.68 -17.23 14.62
C SER A 97 -2.07 -17.96 15.91
N ASN A 98 -3.27 -17.70 16.41
CA ASN A 98 -3.83 -18.34 17.61
C ASN A 98 -4.63 -19.63 17.31
N LYS A 99 -4.65 -20.08 16.06
CA LYS A 99 -5.40 -21.27 15.61
C LYS A 99 -6.88 -21.24 15.97
N LEU A 100 -7.48 -20.04 15.95
CA LEU A 100 -8.93 -19.85 16.08
C LEU A 100 -9.65 -20.15 14.76
N ILE A 101 -8.94 -20.01 13.64
CA ILE A 101 -9.34 -20.40 12.30
C ILE A 101 -8.16 -21.10 11.62
N ASP A 102 -8.45 -22.03 10.70
CA ASP A 102 -7.41 -22.77 9.97
C ASP A 102 -6.98 -22.07 8.67
N CYS A 103 -7.84 -21.20 8.12
CA CYS A 103 -7.62 -20.55 6.83
C CYS A 103 -8.38 -19.21 6.78
N SER A 104 -7.86 -18.28 5.98
CA SER A 104 -8.51 -17.01 5.63
C SER A 104 -8.70 -16.91 4.12
N VAL A 105 -9.80 -16.27 3.70
CA VAL A 105 -10.07 -15.90 2.31
C VAL A 105 -10.19 -14.37 2.26
N ILE A 106 -9.28 -13.73 1.55
CA ILE A 106 -9.12 -12.27 1.54
C ILE A 106 -9.28 -11.78 0.11
N VAL A 107 -10.10 -10.75 -0.07
CA VAL A 107 -10.13 -9.98 -1.30
C VAL A 107 -9.24 -8.75 -1.07
N SER A 108 -8.18 -8.62 -1.85
CA SER A 108 -7.19 -7.57 -1.70
C SER A 108 -6.93 -6.88 -3.04
N ASP A 109 -6.89 -5.56 -3.00
CA ASP A 109 -6.55 -4.76 -4.17
C ASP A 109 -5.10 -5.06 -4.60
N GLY A 110 -4.92 -5.36 -5.89
CA GLY A 110 -3.63 -5.76 -6.45
C GLY A 110 -3.19 -7.21 -6.22
N ALA A 111 -3.85 -7.99 -5.35
CA ALA A 111 -3.59 -9.43 -5.18
C ALA A 111 -4.76 -10.32 -5.64
N GLY A 112 -5.97 -9.75 -5.77
CA GLY A 112 -7.18 -10.51 -6.10
C GLY A 112 -7.71 -11.28 -4.89
N THR A 113 -8.23 -12.49 -5.12
CA THR A 113 -8.67 -13.37 -4.04
C THR A 113 -7.50 -14.24 -3.58
N VAL A 114 -7.12 -14.10 -2.31
CA VAL A 114 -6.04 -14.85 -1.66
C VAL A 114 -6.65 -15.82 -0.66
N ILE A 115 -6.30 -17.09 -0.79
CA ILE A 115 -6.67 -18.16 0.17
C ILE A 115 -5.38 -18.60 0.85
N THR A 116 -5.29 -18.44 2.18
CA THR A 116 -4.05 -18.74 2.90
C THR A 116 -4.30 -19.09 4.36
N ASP A 117 -3.46 -19.97 4.88
CA ASP A 117 -3.30 -20.32 6.29
C ASP A 117 -2.15 -19.53 6.97
N LYS A 118 -1.44 -18.69 6.22
CA LYS A 118 -0.26 -17.95 6.69
C LYS A 118 -0.60 -16.54 7.16
N PRO A 119 -0.46 -16.21 8.46
CA PRO A 119 -0.68 -14.86 8.98
C PRO A 119 0.12 -13.76 8.27
N GLU A 120 1.34 -14.07 7.85
CA GLU A 120 2.25 -13.14 7.18
C GLU A 120 1.79 -12.74 5.77
N ILE A 121 1.09 -13.64 5.07
CA ILE A 121 0.46 -13.31 3.78
C ILE A 121 -0.74 -12.39 4.02
N VAL A 122 -1.57 -12.69 5.03
CA VAL A 122 -2.71 -11.85 5.42
C VAL A 122 -2.27 -10.42 5.73
N GLN A 123 -1.18 -10.26 6.48
CA GLN A 123 -0.62 -8.94 6.79
C GLN A 123 -0.01 -8.26 5.55
N GLY A 124 0.76 -8.99 4.74
CA GLY A 124 1.38 -8.42 3.55
C GLY A 124 0.35 -7.82 2.58
N VAL A 125 -0.69 -8.58 2.24
CA VAL A 125 -1.72 -8.13 1.29
C VAL A 125 -2.70 -7.11 1.89
N GLY A 126 -2.99 -7.20 3.19
CA GLY A 126 -3.98 -6.33 3.84
C GLY A 126 -3.42 -5.00 4.32
N MET A 127 -2.16 -4.97 4.75
CA MET A 127 -1.51 -3.75 5.23
C MET A 127 -0.64 -3.09 4.16
N MET A 128 0.31 -3.83 3.60
CA MET A 128 1.35 -3.21 2.77
C MET A 128 0.85 -2.82 1.39
N MET A 129 -0.06 -3.62 0.86
CA MET A 129 -0.71 -3.43 -0.43
C MET A 129 -2.05 -2.67 -0.33
N SER A 130 -2.42 -2.18 0.85
CA SER A 130 -3.68 -1.48 1.06
C SER A 130 -3.79 -0.23 0.17
N GLY A 131 -4.89 -0.14 -0.59
CA GLY A 131 -5.21 1.01 -1.45
C GLY A 131 -4.63 0.95 -2.87
N LEU A 132 -4.16 -0.23 -3.31
CA LEU A 132 -3.83 -0.51 -4.71
C LEU A 132 -5.05 -0.54 -5.64
#